data_AF-A0A842LZF0-F1
#
_entry.id   AF-A0A842LZF0-F1
#
_cell.length_a   1.000
_cell.length_b   1.000
_cell.length_c   1.000
_cell.angle_alpha   90.00
_cell.angle_beta   90.00
_cell.angle_gamma   90.00
#
_symmetry.space_group_name_H-M   'P 1'
#
loop_
_entity.id
_entity.type
_entity.pdbx_description
1 polymer ?
#
loop_
_entity_poly.entity_id
_entity_poly.type
_entity_poly.pdbx_seq_one_letter_code
_entity_poly.pdbx_strand_id
1 'polypeptide(L)'
;MKGFSKEELKRDFPNIVKEIEETPSEENLSVKVDRSRGYTPNVIDFIMRCEKNEEAIEIIDYLEKRKEITPAYASSLRKQVNEKGVRSFGKKRTPGYYFRAFGKK
;
A
#
# COMPACT_ATOMS: atom_id res chain seq x y z
N MET A 1 -7.82 12.52 13.84
CA MET A 1 -9.16 12.30 13.25
C MET A 1 -10.20 12.63 14.31
N LYS A 2 -11.21 13.43 13.98
CA LYS A 2 -12.32 13.73 14.90
C LYS A 2 -13.29 12.55 14.84
N GLY A 3 -13.57 11.91 15.97
CA GLY A 3 -14.60 10.86 16.04
C GLY A 3 -16.00 11.48 15.97
N PHE A 4 -16.97 10.72 15.47
CA PHE A 4 -18.38 11.11 15.51
C PHE A 4 -18.98 10.76 16.87
N SER A 5 -19.82 11.64 17.41
CA SER A 5 -20.68 11.31 18.55
C SER A 5 -21.84 10.40 18.11
N LYS A 6 -22.42 9.66 19.07
CA LYS A 6 -23.55 8.77 18.80
C LYS A 6 -24.78 9.54 18.30
N GLU A 7 -24.98 10.77 18.78
CA GLU A 7 -26.06 11.64 18.31
C GLU A 7 -25.85 12.10 16.86
N GLU A 8 -24.62 12.47 16.48
CA GLU A 8 -24.30 12.85 15.10
C GLU A 8 -24.53 11.69 14.13
N LEU A 9 -24.13 10.46 14.50
CA LEU A 9 -24.39 9.27 13.69
C LEU A 9 -25.89 8.99 13.51
N LYS A 10 -26.69 9.16 14.56
CA LYS A 10 -28.16 8.99 14.49
C LYS A 10 -28.82 10.04 13.61
N ARG A 11 -28.33 11.29 13.66
CA ARG A 11 -28.86 12.39 12.85
C ARG A 11 -28.49 12.23 11.38
N ASP A 12 -27.22 11.98 11.10
CA ASP A 12 -26.67 12.07 9.75
C ASP A 12 -26.73 10.72 9.00
N PHE A 13 -26.76 9.59 9.72
CA PHE A 13 -26.78 8.23 9.16
C PHE A 13 -27.79 7.30 9.88
N PRO A 14 -29.07 7.67 9.97
CA PRO A 14 -30.07 6.95 10.78
C PRO A 14 -30.26 5.48 10.38
N ASN A 15 -30.17 5.15 9.09
CA ASN A 15 -30.32 3.77 8.61
C ASN A 15 -29.12 2.89 8.96
N ILE A 16 -27.90 3.45 8.93
CA ILE A 16 -26.68 2.72 9.32
C ILE A 16 -26.73 2.36 10.80
N VAL A 17 -27.22 3.28 11.64
CA VAL A 17 -27.37 3.00 13.08
C VAL A 17 -28.41 1.90 13.34
N LYS A 18 -29.53 1.91 12.61
CA LYS A 18 -30.52 0.83 12.69
C LYS A 18 -29.93 -0.51 12.27
N GLU A 19 -29.21 -0.56 11.15
CA GLU A 19 -28.56 -1.79 10.69
C GLU A 19 -27.59 -2.35 11.74
N ILE A 20 -26.78 -1.49 12.38
CA ILE A 20 -25.86 -1.90 13.46
C ILE A 20 -26.62 -2.41 14.70
N GLU A 21 -27.69 -1.72 15.10
CA GLU A 21 -28.50 -2.10 16.27
C GLU A 21 -29.34 -3.38 16.01
N GLU A 22 -29.72 -3.67 14.75
CA GLU A 22 -30.54 -4.80 14.34
C GLU A 22 -29.74 -6.07 13.98
N THR A 23 -28.42 -5.97 13.74
CA THR A 23 -27.57 -7.14 13.47
C THR A 23 -27.25 -7.93 14.75
N PRO A 24 -27.63 -9.23 14.86
CA PRO A 24 -27.20 -10.07 15.96
C PRO A 24 -25.79 -10.64 15.67
N SER A 25 -24.93 -10.55 16.69
CA SER A 25 -23.56 -11.06 16.81
C SER A 25 -22.41 -10.23 16.22
N GLU A 26 -21.37 -10.05 17.04
CA GLU A 26 -20.08 -9.43 16.69
C GLU A 26 -19.37 -10.14 15.51
N GLU A 27 -19.77 -11.37 15.16
CA GLU A 27 -19.21 -12.16 14.07
C GLU A 27 -19.60 -11.63 12.67
N ASN A 28 -20.73 -10.92 12.54
CA ASN A 28 -21.20 -10.39 11.26
C ASN A 28 -20.58 -9.02 10.90
N LEU A 29 -19.84 -8.38 11.82
CA LEU A 29 -19.12 -7.12 11.58
C LEU A 29 -17.70 -7.32 11.02
N SER A 30 -17.42 -8.46 10.38
CA SER A 30 -16.19 -8.60 9.59
C SER A 30 -16.29 -7.75 8.31
N VAL A 31 -16.06 -6.45 8.46
CA VAL A 31 -15.75 -5.59 7.32
C VAL A 31 -14.51 -6.19 6.67
N LYS A 32 -14.70 -6.94 5.58
CA LYS A 32 -13.60 -7.40 4.73
C LYS A 32 -12.99 -6.16 4.10
N VAL A 33 -12.07 -5.52 4.83
CA VAL A 33 -11.26 -4.43 4.32
C VAL A 33 -10.52 -4.99 3.13
N ASP A 34 -10.97 -4.59 1.94
CA ASP A 34 -10.35 -4.97 0.71
C ASP A 34 -8.98 -4.30 0.64
N ARG A 35 -7.94 -5.01 1.11
CA ARG A 35 -6.56 -4.51 1.17
C ARG A 35 -6.03 -4.07 -0.20
N SER A 36 -6.72 -4.46 -1.28
CA SER A 36 -6.41 -4.03 -2.64
C SER A 36 -6.88 -2.62 -2.97
N ARG A 37 -7.95 -2.14 -2.33
CA ARG A 37 -8.55 -0.84 -2.66
C ARG A 37 -7.59 0.27 -2.27
N GLY A 38 -7.07 0.94 -3.29
CA GLY A 38 -6.17 2.08 -3.13
C GLY A 38 -4.71 1.71 -2.89
N TYR A 39 -4.30 0.44 -3.07
CA TYR A 39 -2.87 0.11 -3.03
C TYR A 39 -2.17 0.64 -4.28
N THR A 40 -1.36 1.69 -4.11
CA THR A 40 -0.49 2.22 -5.16
C THR A 40 0.95 1.76 -4.92
N PRO A 41 1.59 1.09 -5.89
CA PRO A 41 2.98 0.70 -5.78
C PRO A 41 3.89 1.90 -5.50
N ASN A 42 4.82 1.75 -4.56
CA ASN A 42 5.84 2.76 -4.28
C ASN A 42 7.19 2.40 -4.94
N VAL A 43 8.20 3.25 -4.76
CA VAL A 43 9.56 3.04 -5.30
C VAL A 43 10.17 1.68 -4.93
N ILE A 44 9.95 1.21 -3.69
CA ILE A 44 10.48 -0.07 -3.23
C ILE A 44 9.81 -1.21 -4.00
N ASP A 45 8.51 -1.11 -4.28
CA ASP A 45 7.77 -2.11 -5.05
C ASP A 45 8.28 -2.25 -6.49
N PHE A 46 8.79 -1.17 -7.07
CA PHE A 46 9.44 -1.19 -8.37
C PHE A 46 10.85 -1.80 -8.28
N ILE A 47 11.66 -1.39 -7.29
CA ILE A 47 13.00 -1.97 -7.06
C ILE A 47 12.93 -3.48 -6.81
N MET A 48 11.92 -3.96 -6.07
CA MET A 48 11.74 -5.38 -5.78
C MET A 48 11.42 -6.23 -7.04
N ARG A 49 11.09 -5.60 -8.18
CA ARG A 49 10.94 -6.31 -9.47
C ARG A 49 12.25 -6.49 -10.22
N CYS A 50 13.21 -5.61 -9.99
CA CYS A 50 14.49 -5.61 -10.69
C CYS A 50 15.24 -6.92 -10.46
N GLU A 51 15.84 -7.43 -11.54
CA GLU A 51 16.78 -8.54 -11.56
C GLU A 51 18.16 -8.08 -11.09
N LYS A 52 18.60 -6.92 -11.60
CA LYS A 52 19.96 -6.39 -11.43
C LYS A 52 19.97 -5.02 -10.75
N ASN A 53 21.15 -4.63 -10.26
CA ASN A 53 21.34 -3.34 -9.58
C ASN A 53 21.13 -2.16 -10.52
N GLU A 54 21.56 -2.27 -11.77
CA GLU A 54 21.48 -1.19 -12.76
C GLU A 54 20.03 -0.78 -13.02
N GLU A 55 19.13 -1.76 -13.16
CA GLU A 55 17.68 -1.54 -13.34
C GLU A 55 17.07 -0.77 -12.15
N ALA A 56 17.52 -1.07 -10.92
CA ALA A 56 17.02 -0.37 -9.75
C ALA A 56 17.52 1.08 -9.70
N ILE A 57 18.76 1.34 -10.10
CA ILE A 57 19.30 2.70 -10.21
C ILE A 57 18.50 3.50 -11.25
N GLU A 58 18.20 2.93 -12.41
CA GLU A 58 17.38 3.59 -13.44
C GLU A 58 15.97 3.94 -12.93
N ILE A 59 15.33 3.04 -12.17
CA ILE A 59 14.03 3.30 -11.54
C ILE A 59 14.13 4.46 -10.55
N ILE A 60 15.16 4.48 -9.71
CA ILE A 60 15.37 5.56 -8.72
C ILE A 60 15.56 6.91 -9.43
N ASP A 61 16.42 6.95 -10.44
CA ASP A 61 16.71 8.15 -11.23
C ASP A 61 15.47 8.67 -11.96
N TYR A 62 14.66 7.76 -12.52
CA TYR A 62 13.41 8.10 -13.20
C TYR A 62 12.40 8.75 -12.23
N LEU A 63 12.21 8.18 -11.06
CA LEU A 63 11.26 8.68 -10.06
C LEU A 63 11.75 9.99 -9.41
N GLU A 64 13.06 10.16 -9.23
CA GLU A 64 13.65 11.43 -8.77
C GLU A 64 13.44 12.54 -9.82
N LYS A 65 13.69 12.26 -11.10
CA LYS A 65 13.44 13.22 -12.20
C LYS A 65 11.99 13.67 -12.26
N ARG A 66 11.05 12.78 -11.97
CA ARG A 66 9.60 13.09 -11.89
C ARG A 66 9.19 13.77 -10.59
N LYS A 67 10.11 13.95 -9.63
CA LYS A 67 9.85 14.47 -8.28
C LYS A 67 8.86 13.62 -7.47
N GLU A 68 8.75 12.32 -7.79
CA GLU A 68 7.95 11.37 -7.01
C GLU A 68 8.65 10.96 -5.71
N ILE A 69 9.98 11.05 -5.69
CA ILE A 69 10.82 10.88 -4.51
C ILE A 69 11.76 12.07 -4.35
N THR A 70 12.14 12.37 -3.11
CA THR A 70 13.08 13.45 -2.82
C THR A 70 14.52 13.04 -3.17
N PRO A 71 15.41 14.00 -3.48
CA PRO A 71 16.81 13.69 -3.77
C PRO A 71 17.54 12.98 -2.62
N ALA A 72 17.23 13.37 -1.38
CA ALA A 72 17.78 12.73 -0.18
C ALA A 72 17.35 11.25 -0.10
N TYR A 73 16.08 10.97 -0.39
CA TYR A 73 15.58 9.60 -0.40
C TYR A 73 16.17 8.78 -1.55
N ALA A 74 16.21 9.33 -2.76
CA ALA A 74 16.85 8.71 -3.92
C ALA A 74 18.33 8.36 -3.65
N SER A 75 19.08 9.27 -3.02
CA SER A 75 20.47 9.02 -2.62
C SER A 75 20.61 7.86 -1.64
N SER A 76 19.72 7.78 -0.63
CA SER A 76 19.71 6.65 0.31
C SER A 76 19.42 5.30 -0.36
N LEU A 77 18.52 5.29 -1.34
CA LEU A 77 18.17 4.09 -2.10
C LEU A 77 19.35 3.64 -2.97
N ARG A 78 20.01 4.56 -3.68
CA ARG A 78 21.21 4.27 -4.49
C ARG A 78 22.32 3.69 -3.63
N LYS A 79 22.56 4.27 -2.45
CA LYS A 79 23.54 3.75 -1.49
C LYS A 79 23.22 2.31 -1.09
N GLN A 80 21.97 2.02 -0.73
CA GLN A 80 21.55 0.67 -0.36
C GLN A 80 21.67 -0.34 -1.52
N VAL A 81 21.32 0.04 -2.75
CA VAL A 81 21.52 -0.79 -3.95
C VAL A 81 23.00 -1.09 -4.16
N ASN A 82 23.87 -0.09 -4.06
CA ASN A 82 25.30 -0.25 -4.30
C ASN A 82 26.00 -1.10 -3.21
N GLU A 83 25.62 -0.93 -1.94
CA GLU A 83 26.27 -1.62 -0.81
C GLU A 83 25.72 -3.03 -0.59
N LYS A 84 24.41 -3.24 -0.78
CA LYS A 84 23.73 -4.48 -0.37
C LYS A 84 23.01 -5.19 -1.51
N GLY A 85 22.97 -4.60 -2.69
CA GLY A 85 22.25 -5.11 -3.85
C GLY A 85 20.73 -4.95 -3.76
N VAL A 86 20.06 -5.18 -4.88
CA VAL A 86 18.59 -5.08 -5.00
C VAL A 86 17.81 -6.03 -4.10
N ARG A 87 18.42 -7.14 -3.68
CA ARG A 87 17.78 -8.11 -2.77
C ARG A 87 17.73 -7.65 -1.32
N SER A 88 18.43 -6.57 -0.97
CA SER A 88 18.29 -5.93 0.33
C SER A 88 16.92 -5.29 0.57
N PHE A 89 16.16 -5.03 -0.50
CA PHE A 89 14.78 -4.51 -0.43
C PHE A 89 13.73 -5.62 -0.24
N GLY A 90 14.16 -6.90 -0.33
CA GLY A 90 13.31 -8.07 -0.12
C GLY A 90 13.32 -9.06 -1.28
N LYS A 91 12.44 -10.06 -1.20
CA LYS A 91 12.30 -11.12 -2.23
C LYS A 91 11.80 -10.53 -3.56
N LYS A 92 12.31 -11.05 -4.67
CA LYS A 92 11.91 -10.63 -6.02
C LYS A 92 10.39 -10.79 -6.20
N ARG A 93 9.71 -9.72 -6.62
CA ARG A 93 8.29 -9.76 -7.01
C ARG A 93 8.17 -10.28 -8.43
N THR A 94 7.58 -11.45 -8.58
CA THR A 94 7.36 -12.09 -9.89
C THR A 94 6.12 -11.53 -10.60
N PRO A 95 6.02 -11.67 -11.93
CA PRO A 95 4.82 -11.33 -12.68
C PRO A 95 3.56 -11.88 -12.00
N GLY A 96 2.51 -11.06 -11.97
CA GLY A 96 1.26 -11.38 -11.29
C GLY A 96 1.27 -11.25 -9.76
N TYR A 97 2.30 -10.64 -9.16
CA TYR A 97 2.39 -10.44 -7.71
C TYR A 97 1.11 -9.80 -7.12
N TYR A 98 0.63 -8.70 -7.71
CA TYR A 98 -0.57 -8.02 -7.22
C TYR A 98 -1.83 -8.86 -7.41
N PHE A 99 -1.96 -9.59 -8.53
CA PHE A 99 -3.08 -10.52 -8.70
C PHE A 99 -3.08 -11.62 -7.64
N ARG A 100 -1.92 -12.13 -7.23
CA ARG A 100 -1.84 -13.10 -6.13
C ARG A 100 -2.06 -12.47 -4.74
N ALA A 101 -1.60 -11.24 -4.54
CA ALA A 101 -1.70 -10.55 -3.25
C ALA A 101 -3.10 -9.97 -3.00
N PHE A 102 -3.79 -9.57 -4.06
CA PHE A 102 -5.00 -8.74 -4.01
C PHE A 102 -6.14 -9.25 -4.86
N GLY A 103 -5.88 -10.14 -5.83
CA GLY A 103 -6.94 -10.78 -6.60
C GLY A 103 -7.79 -11.63 -5.67
N LYS A 104 -9.09 -11.33 -5.63
CA LYS A 104 -10.06 -12.20 -4.94
C LYS A 104 -10.08 -13.55 -5.67
N LYS A 105 -10.11 -14.64 -4.91
CA LYS A 105 -10.51 -15.95 -5.43
C LYS A 105 -12.00 -15.94 -5.74
#